data_AF-A0A957IU73-F1
#
_entry.id   AF-A0A957IU73-F1
#
_cell.length_a   1.000
_cell.length_b   1.000
_cell.length_c   1.000
_cell.angle_alpha   90.00
_cell.angle_beta   90.00
_cell.angle_gamma   90.00
#
_symmetry.space_group_name_H-M   'P 1'
#
loop_
_entity.id
_entity.type
_entity.pdbx_description
1 polymer ?
#
loop_
_entity_poly.entity_id
_entity_poly.type
_entity_poly.pdbx_seq_one_letter_code
_entity_poly.pdbx_strand_id
1 'polypeptide(L)'
;MSTTYVAIDVETTGLDARKDAIIEVAAVAFRENDILDEYTTLLNPMRELSEFVTQLTGITQGMVNEAPTMFKVRPRLKSLMADHVLVGHNVDFDLGFLTEERLGVGNHRIDTLTLATILLPNAGRYNLESLAYHLNLAQVGNGQTHRALDDAELTIELFLALKERALALQLWQLEEIVQAGRKLGWPETLFFEEALAARARTAFEEGELRHKGRGKRLYDPPKLEGRPFTPREEPIALDVEMVASLIKPGGSFSQYFPDFEFRPQQVAMLEAVADAFNHGDHLLIEAGTGTGKSMGYLIPSVFWAVENGRRVVISTNTINLQDQLMGKDLPLLQKLLPFEIRTAVRKGRSNYLCTRLFQQMR
;
A
#
# COMPACT_ATOMS: atom_id res chain seq x y z
N MET A 1 0.68 27.84 -20.07
CA MET A 1 -0.77 27.76 -19.83
C MET A 1 -0.96 26.89 -18.61
N SER A 2 -1.80 27.30 -17.66
CA SER A 2 -2.13 26.48 -16.49
C SER A 2 -3.15 25.43 -16.88
N THR A 3 -2.88 24.17 -16.55
CA THR A 3 -3.78 23.05 -16.81
C THR A 3 -5.04 23.20 -15.98
N THR A 4 -6.19 23.00 -16.61
CA THR A 4 -7.48 22.87 -15.92
C THR A 4 -7.77 21.39 -15.72
N TYR A 5 -8.15 21.06 -14.49
CA TYR A 5 -8.50 19.73 -14.05
C TYR A 5 -10.00 19.66 -13.78
N VAL A 6 -10.58 18.47 -13.87
CA VAL A 6 -11.97 18.21 -13.47
C VAL A 6 -11.96 17.00 -12.56
N ALA A 7 -12.22 17.21 -11.27
CA ALA A 7 -12.44 16.11 -10.33
C ALA A 7 -13.81 15.50 -10.60
N ILE A 8 -13.88 14.17 -10.70
CA ILE A 8 -15.10 13.45 -11.01
C ILE A 8 -15.28 12.31 -10.02
N ASP A 9 -16.52 12.16 -9.57
CA ASP A 9 -16.97 11.04 -8.76
C ASP A 9 -18.41 10.65 -9.16
N VAL A 10 -18.72 9.35 -9.13
CA VAL A 10 -20.05 8.83 -9.43
C VAL A 10 -20.55 7.84 -8.38
N GLU A 11 -21.83 7.96 -8.04
CA GLU A 11 -22.55 6.92 -7.31
C GLU A 11 -23.34 6.05 -8.28
N THR A 12 -23.40 4.75 -8.01
CA THR A 12 -23.89 3.77 -8.98
C THR A 12 -24.79 2.71 -8.36
N THR A 13 -25.57 2.00 -9.20
CA THR A 13 -26.41 0.88 -8.74
C THR A 13 -25.66 -0.42 -8.48
N GLY A 14 -24.35 -0.46 -8.73
CA GLY A 14 -23.50 -1.65 -8.65
C GLY A 14 -22.12 -1.41 -9.26
N LEU A 15 -21.32 -2.46 -9.47
CA LEU A 15 -19.91 -2.32 -9.84
C LEU A 15 -19.59 -2.57 -11.33
N ASP A 16 -20.56 -3.00 -12.14
CA ASP A 16 -20.34 -3.34 -13.56
C ASP A 16 -20.97 -2.28 -14.46
N ALA A 17 -20.14 -1.37 -15.00
CA ALA A 17 -20.57 -0.27 -15.86
C ALA A 17 -21.48 -0.67 -17.03
N ARG A 18 -21.40 -1.93 -17.51
CA ARG A 18 -22.24 -2.41 -18.62
C ARG A 18 -23.62 -2.89 -18.18
N LYS A 19 -23.81 -3.16 -16.89
CA LYS A 19 -25.06 -3.69 -16.32
C LYS A 19 -25.73 -2.70 -15.40
N ASP A 20 -24.94 -1.96 -14.62
CA ASP A 20 -25.35 -1.00 -13.62
C ASP A 20 -25.50 0.40 -14.23
N ALA A 21 -26.05 1.33 -13.46
CA ALA A 21 -26.31 2.70 -13.89
C ALA A 21 -25.80 3.72 -12.86
N ILE A 22 -25.50 4.92 -13.33
CA ILE A 22 -25.15 6.06 -12.49
C ILE A 22 -26.42 6.64 -11.85
N ILE A 23 -26.36 6.93 -10.54
CA ILE A 23 -27.45 7.51 -9.74
C ILE A 23 -27.10 8.87 -9.14
N GLU A 24 -25.82 9.22 -9.07
CA GLU A 24 -25.32 10.57 -8.80
C GLU A 24 -24.03 10.79 -9.57
N VAL A 25 -23.80 12.01 -10.01
CA VAL A 25 -22.53 12.43 -10.60
C VAL A 25 -22.15 13.80 -10.07
N ALA A 26 -20.88 13.94 -9.69
CA ALA A 26 -20.27 15.21 -9.39
C ALA A 26 -19.08 15.45 -10.34
N ALA A 27 -18.96 16.68 -10.81
CA ALA A 27 -17.84 17.14 -11.61
C ALA A 27 -17.45 18.56 -11.20
N VAL A 28 -16.22 18.72 -10.74
CA VAL A 28 -15.71 19.98 -10.20
C VAL A 28 -14.48 20.40 -11.00
N ALA A 29 -14.61 21.45 -11.80
CA ALA A 29 -13.52 22.00 -12.58
C ALA A 29 -12.69 22.95 -11.70
N PHE A 30 -11.38 22.75 -11.68
CA PHE A 30 -10.48 23.53 -10.85
C PHE A 30 -9.16 23.81 -11.54
N ARG A 31 -8.46 24.82 -11.04
CA ARG A 31 -7.11 25.18 -11.46
C ARG A 31 -6.35 25.69 -10.25
N GLU A 32 -5.26 25.02 -9.91
CA GLU A 32 -4.56 25.28 -8.66
C GLU A 32 -5.56 25.20 -7.49
N ASN A 33 -5.72 26.26 -6.71
CA ASN A 33 -6.65 26.29 -5.58
C ASN A 33 -8.03 26.89 -5.94
N ASP A 34 -8.22 27.33 -7.19
CA ASP A 34 -9.45 28.00 -7.61
C ASP A 34 -10.43 27.00 -8.24
N ILE A 35 -11.65 26.94 -7.67
CA ILE A 35 -12.79 26.27 -8.30
C ILE A 35 -13.33 27.17 -9.42
N LEU A 36 -13.39 26.63 -10.63
CA LEU A 36 -13.79 27.34 -11.84
C LEU A 36 -15.26 27.13 -12.18
N ASP A 37 -15.75 25.90 -11.98
CA ASP A 37 -17.11 25.48 -12.26
C ASP A 37 -17.43 24.19 -11.49
N GLU A 38 -18.68 24.02 -11.10
CA GLU A 38 -19.14 22.86 -10.34
C GLU A 38 -20.48 22.38 -10.89
N TYR A 39 -20.64 21.07 -10.95
CA TYR A 39 -21.91 20.46 -11.30
C TYR A 39 -22.11 19.14 -10.57
N THR A 40 -23.16 19.06 -9.77
CA THR A 40 -23.65 17.82 -9.17
C THR A 40 -25.11 17.60 -9.50
N THR A 41 -25.50 16.35 -9.72
CA THR A 41 -26.91 16.00 -9.91
C THR A 41 -27.17 14.52 -9.61
N LEU A 42 -28.32 14.25 -8.99
CA LEU A 42 -28.89 12.91 -8.96
C LEU A 42 -29.37 12.51 -10.35
N LEU A 43 -29.43 11.20 -10.59
CA LEU A 43 -29.83 10.65 -11.86
C LEU A 43 -30.88 9.56 -11.69
N ASN A 44 -31.89 9.58 -12.55
CA ASN A 44 -32.86 8.50 -12.63
C ASN A 44 -32.26 7.33 -13.43
N PRO A 45 -31.97 6.18 -12.81
CA PRO A 45 -31.36 5.03 -13.49
C PRO A 45 -32.38 4.20 -14.29
N MET A 46 -33.64 4.66 -14.33
CA MET A 46 -34.79 4.02 -14.98
C MET A 46 -35.04 2.59 -14.47
N ARG A 47 -34.70 2.33 -13.21
CA ARG A 47 -34.83 1.05 -12.51
C ARG A 47 -34.98 1.26 -11.01
N GLU A 48 -35.38 0.20 -10.31
CA GLU A 48 -35.42 0.19 -8.85
C GLU A 48 -34.01 0.03 -8.25
N LEU A 49 -33.74 0.79 -7.19
CA LEU A 49 -32.55 0.68 -6.36
C LEU A 49 -32.73 -0.47 -5.38
N SER A 50 -31.67 -1.26 -5.19
CA SER A 50 -31.65 -2.25 -4.12
C SER A 50 -31.54 -1.56 -2.75
N GLU A 51 -32.00 -2.24 -1.70
CA GLU A 51 -31.81 -1.78 -0.33
C GLU A 51 -30.32 -1.60 0.01
N PHE A 52 -29.46 -2.48 -0.51
CA PHE A 52 -28.01 -2.40 -0.32
C PHE A 52 -27.43 -1.09 -0.87
N VAL A 53 -27.78 -0.70 -2.09
CA VAL A 53 -27.33 0.57 -2.70
C VAL A 53 -27.83 1.76 -1.88
N THR A 54 -29.09 1.73 -1.46
CA THR A 54 -29.67 2.81 -0.65
C THR A 54 -28.97 2.95 0.71
N GLN A 55 -28.59 1.83 1.35
CA GLN A 55 -27.84 1.84 2.61
C GLN A 55 -26.40 2.33 2.44
N LEU A 56 -25.78 2.02 1.29
CA LEU A 56 -24.39 2.39 1.01
C LEU A 56 -24.24 3.88 0.69
N THR A 57 -25.09 4.41 -0.20
CA THR A 57 -24.96 5.77 -0.74
C THR A 57 -25.88 6.79 -0.05
N GLY A 58 -26.88 6.31 0.70
CA GLY A 58 -27.94 7.15 1.26
C GLY A 58 -28.95 7.67 0.22
N ILE A 59 -28.81 7.30 -1.06
CA ILE A 59 -29.70 7.73 -2.15
C ILE A 59 -30.92 6.81 -2.19
N THR A 60 -32.11 7.38 -1.97
CA THR A 60 -33.37 6.63 -1.94
C THR A 60 -34.06 6.61 -3.32
N GLN A 61 -34.94 5.62 -3.53
CA GLN A 61 -35.73 5.54 -4.76
C GLN A 61 -36.54 6.81 -5.04
N GLY A 62 -37.10 7.44 -4.00
CA GLY A 62 -37.85 8.69 -4.14
C GLY A 62 -37.00 9.83 -4.71
N MET A 63 -35.73 9.92 -4.31
CA MET A 63 -34.79 10.94 -4.79
C MET A 63 -34.46 10.78 -6.27
N VAL A 64 -34.24 9.54 -6.74
CA VAL A 64 -33.88 9.28 -8.14
C VAL A 64 -35.08 9.26 -9.09
N ASN A 65 -36.30 9.03 -8.60
CA ASN A 65 -37.49 9.00 -9.45
C ASN A 65 -37.76 10.35 -10.14
N GLU A 66 -37.55 11.45 -9.42
CA GLU A 66 -37.77 12.81 -9.93
C GLU A 66 -36.52 13.42 -10.60
N ALA A 67 -35.38 12.75 -10.47
CA ALA A 67 -34.11 13.20 -11.01
C ALA A 67 -34.09 13.17 -12.56
N PRO A 68 -33.26 14.02 -13.20
CA PRO A 68 -33.07 13.95 -14.64
C PRO A 68 -32.45 12.61 -15.07
N THR A 69 -32.67 12.23 -16.33
CA THR A 69 -31.97 11.09 -16.91
C THR A 69 -30.58 11.49 -17.40
N MET A 70 -29.66 10.54 -17.54
CA MET A 70 -28.33 10.78 -18.11
C MET A 70 -28.39 11.52 -19.45
N PHE A 71 -29.35 11.16 -20.31
CA PHE A 71 -29.56 11.83 -21.60
C PHE A 71 -29.75 13.36 -21.48
N LYS A 72 -30.45 13.84 -20.44
CA LYS A 72 -30.70 15.27 -20.23
C LYS A 72 -29.46 16.01 -19.71
N VAL A 73 -28.65 15.36 -18.87
CA VAL A 73 -27.49 16.01 -18.22
C VAL A 73 -26.21 15.92 -19.05
N ARG A 74 -26.14 14.95 -19.98
CA ARG A 74 -24.95 14.68 -20.81
C ARG A 74 -24.36 15.93 -21.48
N PRO A 75 -25.14 16.87 -22.06
CA PRO A 75 -24.57 18.09 -22.66
C PRO A 75 -23.82 18.96 -21.65
N ARG A 76 -24.34 19.08 -20.42
CA ARG A 76 -23.72 19.87 -19.35
C ARG A 76 -22.41 19.23 -18.89
N LEU A 77 -22.41 17.93 -18.61
CA LEU A 77 -21.21 17.18 -18.24
C LEU A 77 -20.14 17.24 -19.34
N LYS A 78 -20.53 17.01 -20.60
CA LYS A 78 -19.60 17.08 -21.74
C LYS A 78 -18.95 18.46 -21.86
N SER A 79 -19.72 19.53 -21.65
CA SER A 79 -19.20 20.90 -21.68
C SER A 79 -18.25 21.20 -20.52
N LEU A 80 -18.51 20.67 -19.32
CA LEU A 80 -17.68 20.88 -18.15
C LEU A 80 -16.36 20.09 -18.26
N MET A 81 -16.43 18.84 -18.72
CA MET A 81 -15.27 17.98 -18.91
C MET A 81 -14.39 18.48 -20.08
N ALA A 82 -15.01 18.89 -21.19
CA ALA A 82 -14.34 19.38 -22.40
C ALA A 82 -13.09 18.53 -22.75
N ASP A 83 -11.96 19.18 -23.06
CA ASP A 83 -10.65 18.54 -23.26
C ASP A 83 -9.77 18.63 -21.99
N HIS A 84 -10.38 18.84 -20.81
CA HIS A 84 -9.66 18.96 -19.55
C HIS A 84 -9.15 17.60 -19.03
N VAL A 85 -8.21 17.66 -18.09
CA VAL A 85 -7.66 16.47 -17.44
C VAL A 85 -8.63 16.01 -16.35
N LEU A 86 -9.08 14.76 -16.43
CA LEU A 86 -10.01 14.20 -15.45
C LEU A 86 -9.23 13.62 -14.27
N VAL A 87 -9.66 13.95 -13.06
CA VAL A 87 -9.03 13.52 -11.82
C VAL A 87 -10.06 12.76 -11.00
N GLY A 88 -9.66 11.67 -10.37
CA GLY A 88 -10.53 10.90 -9.48
C GLY A 88 -9.71 10.08 -8.49
N HIS A 89 -10.38 9.37 -7.61
CA HIS A 89 -9.76 8.41 -6.71
C HIS A 89 -10.20 7.00 -7.11
N ASN A 90 -9.28 6.19 -7.64
CA ASN A 90 -9.62 4.99 -8.42
C ASN A 90 -10.46 5.33 -9.68
N VAL A 91 -10.07 6.42 -10.34
CA VAL A 91 -10.82 7.09 -11.44
C VAL A 91 -11.23 6.19 -12.61
N ASP A 92 -10.56 5.04 -12.80
CA ASP A 92 -10.94 4.07 -13.83
C ASP A 92 -12.33 3.48 -13.60
N PHE A 93 -12.78 3.41 -12.34
CA PHE A 93 -14.14 3.03 -12.00
C PHE A 93 -15.16 4.03 -12.57
N ASP A 94 -15.01 5.31 -12.21
CA ASP A 94 -15.92 6.39 -12.63
C ASP A 94 -15.92 6.57 -14.14
N LEU A 95 -14.73 6.58 -14.75
CA LEU A 95 -14.58 6.71 -16.20
C LEU A 95 -15.16 5.50 -16.94
N GLY A 96 -15.16 4.31 -16.34
CA GLY A 96 -15.83 3.13 -16.89
C GLY A 96 -17.32 3.39 -17.11
N PHE A 97 -18.01 3.92 -16.09
CA PHE A 97 -19.43 4.28 -16.17
C PHE A 97 -19.67 5.45 -17.13
N LEU A 98 -18.86 6.51 -17.07
CA LEU A 98 -19.00 7.66 -17.97
C LEU A 98 -18.74 7.28 -19.44
N THR A 99 -17.84 6.35 -19.70
CA THR A 99 -17.52 5.89 -21.06
C THR A 99 -18.71 5.18 -21.71
N GLU A 100 -19.44 4.35 -20.96
CA GLU A 100 -20.69 3.72 -21.44
C GLU A 100 -21.74 4.78 -21.80
N GLU A 101 -21.72 5.92 -21.10
CA GLU A 101 -22.54 7.10 -21.39
C GLU A 101 -21.95 8.04 -22.45
N ARG A 102 -20.83 7.65 -23.08
CA ARG A 102 -20.08 8.41 -24.11
C ARG A 102 -19.56 9.77 -23.60
N LEU A 103 -19.20 9.84 -22.34
CA LEU A 103 -18.56 10.97 -21.67
C LEU A 103 -17.10 10.62 -21.33
N GLY A 104 -16.23 11.63 -21.23
CA GLY A 104 -14.82 11.44 -20.84
C GLY A 104 -13.94 10.68 -21.83
N VAL A 105 -14.46 10.41 -23.04
CA VAL A 105 -13.75 9.62 -24.04
C VAL A 105 -12.61 10.44 -24.65
N GLY A 106 -11.38 9.96 -24.45
CA GLY A 106 -10.17 10.58 -25.01
C GLY A 106 -9.54 11.66 -24.11
N ASN A 107 -10.17 11.99 -22.99
CA ASN A 107 -9.56 12.87 -21.99
C ASN A 107 -8.32 12.20 -21.38
N HIS A 108 -7.33 13.02 -21.03
CA HIS A 108 -6.26 12.57 -20.16
C HIS A 108 -6.80 12.36 -18.75
N ARG A 109 -6.31 11.34 -18.05
CA ARG A 109 -6.78 11.00 -16.70
C ARG A 109 -5.63 10.94 -15.71
N ILE A 110 -5.92 11.28 -14.47
CA ILE A 110 -5.00 11.16 -13.34
C ILE A 110 -5.73 10.51 -12.17
N ASP A 111 -5.19 9.40 -11.68
CA ASP A 111 -5.69 8.72 -10.51
C ASP A 111 -4.92 9.11 -9.23
N THR A 112 -5.61 9.75 -8.29
CA THR A 112 -5.04 10.11 -6.99
C THR A 112 -4.65 8.90 -6.13
N LEU A 113 -5.31 7.75 -6.31
CA LEU A 113 -4.93 6.50 -5.63
C LEU A 113 -3.53 6.07 -6.06
N THR A 114 -3.29 6.05 -7.37
CA THR A 114 -1.98 5.71 -7.94
C THR A 114 -0.92 6.72 -7.51
N LEU A 115 -1.20 8.03 -7.57
CA LEU A 115 -0.28 9.07 -7.08
C LEU A 115 0.06 8.89 -5.59
N ALA A 116 -0.94 8.60 -4.75
CA ALA A 116 -0.75 8.38 -3.32
C ALA A 116 0.18 7.20 -3.04
N THR A 117 0.09 6.10 -3.79
CA THR A 117 0.99 4.93 -3.59
C THR A 117 2.48 5.25 -3.78
N ILE A 118 2.77 6.30 -4.55
CA ILE A 118 4.14 6.75 -4.84
C ILE A 118 4.59 7.81 -3.84
N LEU A 119 3.70 8.76 -3.51
CA LEU A 119 4.03 9.93 -2.68
C LEU A 119 3.79 9.70 -1.17
N LEU A 120 3.05 8.65 -0.82
CA LEU A 120 2.71 8.24 0.54
C LEU A 120 2.96 6.73 0.75
N PRO A 121 4.13 6.18 0.40
CA PRO A 121 4.36 4.73 0.31
C PRO A 121 4.14 3.96 1.63
N ASN A 122 4.13 4.66 2.77
CA ASN A 122 3.95 4.09 4.11
C ASN A 122 2.52 4.24 4.66
N ALA A 123 1.56 4.70 3.85
CA ALA A 123 0.17 4.79 4.28
C ALA A 123 -0.40 3.38 4.55
N GLY A 124 -1.11 3.22 5.67
CA GLY A 124 -1.66 1.92 6.08
C GLY A 124 -2.88 1.49 5.25
N ARG A 125 -3.63 2.45 4.73
CA ARG A 125 -4.79 2.26 3.84
C ARG A 125 -4.81 3.39 2.82
N TYR A 126 -5.29 3.08 1.62
CA TYR A 126 -5.26 3.99 0.48
C TYR A 126 -6.65 4.40 -0.02
N ASN A 127 -7.73 4.07 0.68
CA ASN A 127 -9.03 4.68 0.35
C ASN A 127 -9.01 6.18 0.68
N LEU A 128 -9.85 6.94 -0.02
CA LEU A 128 -9.88 8.40 0.01
C LEU A 128 -9.94 8.96 1.44
N GLU A 129 -10.90 8.48 2.25
CA GLU A 129 -11.05 8.87 3.65
C GLU A 129 -9.80 8.63 4.50
N SER A 130 -9.17 7.45 4.36
CA SER A 130 -7.98 7.11 5.14
C SER A 130 -6.81 8.00 4.78
N LEU A 131 -6.66 8.35 3.50
CA LEU A 131 -5.62 9.26 3.03
C LEU A 131 -5.89 10.70 3.47
N ALA A 132 -7.14 11.15 3.37
CA ALA A 132 -7.55 12.46 3.87
C ALA A 132 -7.29 12.61 5.37
N TYR A 133 -7.68 11.60 6.16
CA TYR A 133 -7.39 11.55 7.59
C TYR A 133 -5.88 11.53 7.86
N HIS A 134 -5.12 10.71 7.13
CA HIS A 134 -3.66 10.63 7.27
C HIS A 134 -2.96 11.98 7.03
N LEU A 135 -3.51 12.80 6.14
CA LEU A 135 -2.99 14.12 5.79
C LEU A 135 -3.63 15.27 6.59
N ASN A 136 -4.56 14.99 7.49
CA ASN A 136 -5.37 15.99 8.21
C ASN A 136 -6.08 16.99 7.27
N LEU A 137 -6.60 16.49 6.14
CA LEU A 137 -7.39 17.32 5.23
C LEU A 137 -8.75 17.64 5.86
N ALA A 138 -9.26 18.84 5.59
CA ALA A 138 -10.59 19.21 6.04
C ALA A 138 -11.61 18.30 5.35
N GLN A 139 -12.39 17.56 6.15
CA GLN A 139 -13.52 16.82 5.61
C GLN A 139 -14.65 17.81 5.33
N VAL A 140 -15.13 17.81 4.10
CA VAL A 140 -16.36 18.51 3.74
C VAL A 140 -17.53 17.56 4.03
N GLY A 141 -18.53 18.03 4.79
CA GLY A 141 -19.74 17.26 5.11
C GLY A 141 -19.90 16.84 6.58
N ASN A 142 -21.15 16.54 6.97
CA ASN A 142 -21.55 16.21 8.36
C ASN A 142 -21.42 14.71 8.71
N GLY A 143 -20.55 13.96 8.04
CA GLY A 143 -20.09 12.63 8.46
C GLY A 143 -21.13 11.51 8.49
N GLN A 144 -22.19 11.55 7.66
CA GLN A 144 -23.23 10.49 7.70
C GLN A 144 -23.64 9.86 6.36
N THR A 145 -23.19 10.37 5.20
CA THR A 145 -23.41 9.72 3.87
C THR A 145 -22.34 10.18 2.89
N HIS A 146 -21.63 9.26 2.22
CA HIS A 146 -20.75 9.56 1.08
C HIS A 146 -21.62 10.09 -0.05
N ARG A 147 -21.37 11.32 -0.50
CA ARG A 147 -22.04 11.94 -1.64
C ARG A 147 -20.98 12.28 -2.66
N ALA A 148 -21.32 12.14 -3.94
CA ALA A 148 -20.35 12.31 -5.00
C ALA A 148 -19.65 13.68 -4.98
N LEU A 149 -20.34 14.75 -4.57
CA LEU A 149 -19.73 16.07 -4.49
C LEU A 149 -18.66 16.14 -3.39
N ASP A 150 -18.98 15.64 -2.19
CA ASP A 150 -18.06 15.66 -1.05
C ASP A 150 -16.77 14.87 -1.39
N ASP A 151 -16.91 13.73 -2.08
CA ASP A 151 -15.77 12.91 -2.50
C ASP A 151 -14.97 13.54 -3.66
N ALA A 152 -15.62 14.24 -4.59
CA ALA A 152 -14.95 15.00 -5.64
C ALA A 152 -14.14 16.18 -5.07
N GLU A 153 -14.69 16.92 -4.11
CA GLU A 153 -13.99 18.00 -3.40
C GLU A 153 -12.82 17.46 -2.57
N LEU A 154 -13.03 16.37 -1.82
CA LEU A 154 -11.98 15.72 -1.06
C LEU A 154 -10.86 15.18 -1.95
N THR A 155 -11.20 14.70 -3.15
CA THR A 155 -10.24 14.30 -4.19
C THR A 155 -9.39 15.48 -4.66
N ILE A 156 -9.96 16.69 -4.79
CA ILE A 156 -9.21 17.92 -5.11
C ILE A 156 -8.20 18.22 -4.00
N GLU A 157 -8.65 18.24 -2.75
CA GLU A 157 -7.78 18.50 -1.60
C GLU A 157 -6.62 17.48 -1.53
N LEU A 158 -6.93 16.19 -1.74
CA LEU A 158 -5.91 15.14 -1.81
C LEU A 158 -4.95 15.38 -2.98
N PHE A 159 -5.45 15.70 -4.18
CA PHE A 159 -4.64 15.98 -5.35
C PHE A 159 -3.66 17.14 -5.11
N LEU A 160 -4.12 18.22 -4.50
CA LEU A 160 -3.29 19.39 -4.16
C LEU A 160 -2.24 19.04 -3.09
N ALA A 161 -2.62 18.32 -2.04
CA ALA A 161 -1.67 17.85 -1.03
C ALA A 161 -0.60 16.91 -1.60
N LEU A 162 -0.97 16.03 -2.54
CA LEU A 162 -0.03 15.20 -3.27
C LEU A 162 0.89 16.05 -4.16
N LYS A 163 0.38 17.13 -4.77
CA LYS A 163 1.17 18.05 -5.59
C LYS A 163 2.24 18.75 -4.76
N GLU A 164 1.91 19.21 -3.55
CA GLU A 164 2.88 19.78 -2.61
C GLU A 164 4.00 18.77 -2.27
N ARG A 165 3.64 17.51 -2.02
CA ARG A 165 4.61 16.44 -1.76
C ARG A 165 5.51 16.16 -2.96
N ALA A 166 4.96 16.18 -4.18
CA ALA A 166 5.76 16.02 -5.39
C ALA A 166 6.73 17.18 -5.58
N LEU A 167 6.32 18.42 -5.29
CA LEU A 167 7.20 19.59 -5.33
C LEU A 167 8.32 19.52 -4.27
N ALA A 168 8.08 18.84 -3.14
CA ALA A 168 9.10 18.61 -2.12
C ALA A 168 10.16 17.56 -2.51
N LEU A 169 9.97 16.82 -3.61
CA LEU A 169 10.97 15.88 -4.11
C LEU A 169 12.20 16.62 -4.67
N GLN A 170 13.35 15.94 -4.61
CA GLN A 170 14.57 16.43 -5.24
C GLN A 170 14.42 16.39 -6.77
N LEU A 171 15.03 17.35 -7.47
CA LEU A 171 14.89 17.48 -8.93
C LEU A 171 15.23 16.18 -9.68
N TRP A 172 16.31 15.49 -9.26
CA TRP A 172 16.72 14.22 -9.88
C TRP A 172 15.70 13.08 -9.66
N GLN A 173 14.92 13.10 -8.57
CA GLN A 173 13.85 12.12 -8.33
C GLN A 173 12.70 12.36 -9.31
N LEU A 174 12.30 13.63 -9.48
CA LEU A 174 11.27 14.02 -10.45
C LEU A 174 11.70 13.66 -11.88
N GLU A 175 12.94 13.96 -12.25
CA GLU A 175 13.50 13.58 -13.57
C GLU A 175 13.43 12.06 -13.80
N GLU A 176 13.81 11.25 -12.81
CA GLU A 176 13.77 9.79 -12.91
C GLU A 176 12.32 9.27 -13.04
N ILE A 177 11.38 9.79 -12.24
CA ILE A 177 9.96 9.42 -12.30
C ILE A 177 9.38 9.76 -13.68
N VAL A 178 9.61 10.98 -14.18
CA VAL A 178 9.12 11.43 -15.49
C VAL A 178 9.69 10.57 -16.62
N GLN A 179 10.99 10.27 -16.59
CA GLN A 179 11.62 9.43 -17.61
C GLN A 179 11.03 8.01 -17.64
N ALA A 180 10.83 7.41 -16.47
CA ALA A 180 10.21 6.09 -16.36
C ALA A 180 8.75 6.12 -16.83
N GLY A 181 7.98 7.13 -16.40
CA GLY A 181 6.57 7.31 -16.76
C GLY A 181 6.35 7.45 -18.27
N ARG A 182 7.18 8.26 -18.95
CA ARG A 182 7.15 8.43 -20.42
C ARG A 182 7.37 7.12 -21.15
N LYS A 183 8.35 6.31 -20.72
CA LYS A 183 8.64 5.00 -21.34
C LYS A 183 7.49 4.01 -21.18
N LEU A 184 6.77 4.11 -20.06
CA LEU A 184 5.61 3.27 -19.77
C LEU A 184 4.31 3.72 -20.47
N GLY A 185 4.24 4.97 -20.93
CA GLY A 185 2.96 5.58 -21.32
C GLY A 185 2.01 5.73 -20.13
N TRP A 186 2.56 5.93 -18.93
CA TRP A 186 1.80 6.00 -17.69
C TRP A 186 1.04 7.34 -17.61
N PRO A 187 -0.31 7.37 -17.49
CA PRO A 187 -1.08 8.61 -17.57
C PRO A 187 -0.67 9.67 -16.53
N GLU A 188 -0.43 9.26 -15.29
CA GLU A 188 -0.06 10.15 -14.21
C GLU A 188 1.34 10.78 -14.39
N THR A 189 2.10 10.42 -15.44
CA THR A 189 3.35 11.11 -15.82
C THR A 189 3.15 12.62 -15.98
N LEU A 190 2.00 13.07 -16.51
CA LEU A 190 1.69 14.49 -16.69
C LEU A 190 1.80 15.27 -15.37
N PHE A 191 1.33 14.69 -14.27
CA PHE A 191 1.40 15.29 -12.93
C PHE A 191 2.85 15.58 -12.51
N PHE A 192 3.75 14.62 -12.72
CA PHE A 192 5.16 14.77 -12.38
C PHE A 192 5.91 15.68 -13.37
N GLU A 193 5.49 15.72 -14.63
CA GLU A 193 6.02 16.69 -15.61
C GLU A 193 5.71 18.12 -15.21
N GLU A 194 4.49 18.39 -14.72
CA GLU A 194 4.12 19.71 -14.20
C GLU A 194 4.91 20.06 -12.94
N ALA A 195 5.06 19.12 -12.00
CA ALA A 195 5.86 19.32 -10.80
C ALA A 195 7.34 19.60 -11.14
N LEU A 196 7.91 18.84 -12.08
CA LEU A 196 9.27 19.04 -12.59
C LEU A 196 9.43 20.41 -13.26
N ALA A 197 8.48 20.81 -14.10
CA ALA A 197 8.51 22.11 -14.76
C ALA A 197 8.38 23.27 -13.77
N ALA A 198 7.59 23.13 -12.70
CA ALA A 198 7.48 24.11 -11.64
C ALA A 198 8.79 24.22 -10.84
N ARG A 199 9.37 23.09 -10.39
CA ARG A 199 10.64 23.04 -9.67
C ARG A 199 11.83 23.54 -10.50
N ALA A 200 11.86 23.24 -11.80
CA ALA A 200 12.92 23.71 -12.68
C ALA A 200 12.94 25.24 -12.81
N ARG A 201 11.78 25.92 -12.75
CA ARG A 201 11.72 27.39 -12.79
C ARG A 201 12.30 28.02 -11.53
N THR A 202 11.98 27.48 -10.36
CA THR A 202 12.46 28.01 -9.06
C THR A 202 13.91 27.60 -8.76
N ALA A 203 14.37 26.46 -9.25
CA ALA A 203 15.75 25.98 -9.03
C ALA A 203 16.84 26.88 -9.64
N PHE A 204 16.51 27.69 -10.66
CA PHE A 204 17.42 28.73 -11.17
C PHE A 204 17.61 29.88 -10.17
N GLU A 205 16.60 30.18 -9.36
CA GLU A 205 16.62 31.26 -8.36
C GLU A 205 17.35 30.81 -7.08
N GLU A 206 17.28 29.51 -6.73
CA GLU A 206 17.83 28.96 -5.49
C GLU A 206 19.23 28.30 -5.64
N GLY A 207 19.77 28.22 -6.87
CA GLY A 207 21.14 27.72 -7.11
C GLY A 207 21.33 26.19 -6.99
N GLU A 208 20.24 25.41 -6.92
CA GLU A 208 20.25 23.95 -6.78
C GLU A 208 20.85 23.20 -8.00
N LEU A 209 20.92 23.84 -9.17
CA LEU A 209 21.42 23.25 -10.43
C LEU A 209 22.90 22.84 -10.40
N ARG A 210 23.65 23.12 -9.33
CA ARG A 210 25.06 22.71 -9.17
C ARG A 210 25.22 21.20 -8.94
N HIS A 211 24.18 20.50 -8.52
CA HIS A 211 24.20 19.04 -8.42
C HIS A 211 23.60 18.40 -9.68
N LYS A 212 24.30 18.48 -10.82
CA LYS A 212 24.04 17.57 -11.94
C LYS A 212 24.19 16.13 -11.43
N GLY A 213 23.05 15.49 -11.19
CA GLY A 213 22.89 14.15 -10.62
C GLY A 213 23.41 13.03 -11.52
N ARG A 214 24.69 13.08 -11.90
CA ARG A 214 25.39 11.94 -12.47
C ARG A 214 25.74 10.99 -11.34
N GLY A 215 24.77 10.16 -10.92
CA GLY A 215 25.06 8.97 -10.11
C GLY A 215 24.05 8.58 -9.03
N LYS A 216 23.04 9.40 -8.72
CA LYS A 216 21.98 9.00 -7.77
C LYS A 216 20.78 8.42 -8.51
N ARG A 217 20.22 7.34 -7.96
CA ARG A 217 19.13 6.58 -8.54
C ARG A 217 18.09 6.30 -7.46
N LEU A 218 16.80 6.22 -7.81
CA LEU A 218 15.75 5.86 -6.84
C LEU A 218 15.99 4.47 -6.26
N TYR A 219 16.53 3.57 -7.08
CA TYR A 219 16.99 2.26 -6.65
C TYR A 219 18.39 1.98 -7.18
N ASP A 220 19.30 1.76 -6.22
CA ASP A 220 20.57 1.10 -6.42
C ASP A 220 20.54 -0.23 -5.65
N PRO A 221 20.72 -1.38 -6.33
CA PRO A 221 20.69 -2.67 -5.65
C PRO A 221 21.79 -2.69 -4.57
N PRO A 222 21.45 -3.05 -3.32
CA PRO A 222 22.44 -3.09 -2.25
C PRO A 222 23.51 -4.11 -2.61
N LYS A 223 24.76 -3.83 -2.21
CA LYS A 223 25.80 -4.85 -2.26
C LYS A 223 25.38 -5.99 -1.35
N LEU A 224 25.46 -7.22 -1.84
CA LEU A 224 25.21 -8.39 -1.01
C LEU A 224 26.31 -8.47 0.04
N GLU A 225 25.96 -8.12 1.27
CA GLU A 225 26.83 -8.23 2.42
C GLU A 225 26.67 -9.61 3.08
N GLY A 226 27.78 -10.15 3.58
CA GLY A 226 27.81 -11.43 4.28
C GLY A 226 28.91 -12.36 3.80
N ARG A 227 29.32 -13.28 4.68
CA ARG A 227 30.25 -14.36 4.35
C ARG A 227 29.46 -15.64 4.04
N PRO A 228 29.90 -16.46 3.06
CA PRO A 228 29.37 -17.79 2.87
C PRO A 228 29.39 -18.55 4.20
N PHE A 229 28.30 -19.24 4.52
CA PHE A 229 28.30 -20.17 5.65
C PHE A 229 29.25 -21.32 5.31
N THR A 230 30.15 -21.65 6.23
CA THR A 230 30.93 -22.89 6.20
C THR A 230 30.32 -23.79 7.27
N PRO A 231 29.46 -24.75 6.90
CA PRO A 231 28.87 -25.67 7.86
C PRO A 231 29.96 -26.46 8.56
N ARG A 232 29.79 -26.74 9.85
CA ARG A 232 30.62 -27.75 10.50
C ARG A 232 30.41 -29.11 9.84
N GLU A 233 31.51 -29.81 9.57
CA GLU A 233 31.49 -31.19 9.07
C GLU A 233 30.74 -32.09 10.05
N GLU A 234 31.11 -32.02 11.33
CA GLU A 234 30.44 -32.69 12.44
C GLU A 234 29.62 -31.70 13.27
N PRO A 235 28.28 -31.84 13.33
CA PRO A 235 27.45 -31.00 14.17
C PRO A 235 27.73 -31.22 15.67
N ILE A 236 27.76 -30.13 16.43
CA ILE A 236 27.60 -30.11 17.87
C ILE A 236 26.12 -30.35 18.17
N ALA A 237 25.84 -31.35 19.02
CA ALA A 237 24.52 -31.58 19.58
C ALA A 237 24.14 -30.45 20.54
N LEU A 238 22.91 -29.98 20.45
CA LEU A 238 22.33 -29.00 21.35
C LEU A 238 22.25 -29.57 22.77
N ASP A 239 22.63 -28.75 23.75
CA ASP A 239 22.31 -28.99 25.15
C ASP A 239 20.83 -28.68 25.39
N VAL A 240 19.99 -29.72 25.32
CA VAL A 240 18.53 -29.60 25.39
C VAL A 240 18.08 -28.93 26.69
N GLU A 241 18.70 -29.26 27.82
CA GLU A 241 18.32 -28.69 29.12
C GLU A 241 18.70 -27.20 29.19
N MET A 242 19.88 -26.83 28.70
CA MET A 242 20.30 -25.42 28.63
C MET A 242 19.35 -24.61 27.74
N VAL A 243 19.04 -25.11 26.55
CA VAL A 243 18.15 -24.42 25.61
C VAL A 243 16.72 -24.29 26.18
N ALA A 244 16.21 -25.33 26.83
CA ALA A 244 14.90 -25.32 27.47
C ALA A 244 14.84 -24.37 28.68
N SER A 245 15.95 -24.23 29.42
CA SER A 245 16.03 -23.38 30.61
C SER A 245 15.70 -21.90 30.33
N LEU A 246 15.89 -21.44 29.09
CA LEU A 246 15.61 -20.05 28.67
C LEU A 246 14.14 -19.66 28.87
N ILE A 247 13.22 -20.61 28.69
CA ILE A 247 11.77 -20.42 28.77
C ILE A 247 11.13 -21.14 29.97
N LYS A 248 11.94 -21.76 30.85
CA LYS A 248 11.50 -22.25 32.16
C LYS A 248 11.42 -21.09 33.17
N PRO A 249 10.69 -21.23 34.29
CA PRO A 249 10.61 -20.18 35.31
C PRO A 249 12.00 -19.81 35.84
N GLY A 250 12.31 -18.51 35.91
CA GLY A 250 13.63 -18.01 36.32
C GLY A 250 14.65 -17.86 35.18
N GLY A 251 14.34 -18.37 33.98
CA GLY A 251 15.16 -18.23 32.77
C GLY A 251 15.14 -16.82 32.18
N SER A 252 15.99 -16.56 31.18
CA SER A 252 16.19 -15.24 30.56
C SER A 252 14.88 -14.58 30.09
N PHE A 253 13.93 -15.36 29.58
CA PHE A 253 12.63 -14.81 29.16
C PHE A 253 11.82 -14.23 30.32
N SER A 254 11.80 -14.92 31.46
CA SER A 254 11.09 -14.45 32.66
C SER A 254 11.70 -13.20 33.28
N GLN A 255 13.01 -12.98 33.07
CA GLN A 255 13.73 -11.80 33.57
C GLN A 255 13.49 -10.56 32.69
N TYR A 256 13.35 -10.76 31.38
CA TYR A 256 13.16 -9.66 30.42
C TYR A 256 11.68 -9.31 30.17
N PHE A 257 10.74 -10.22 30.43
CA PHE A 257 9.31 -9.99 30.22
C PHE A 257 8.53 -10.19 31.53
N PRO A 258 8.07 -9.10 32.18
CA PRO A 258 7.29 -9.17 33.42
C PRO A 258 6.01 -10.02 33.28
N ASP A 259 5.40 -10.00 32.10
CA ASP A 259 4.18 -10.76 31.77
C ASP A 259 4.50 -12.13 31.13
N PHE A 260 5.71 -12.66 31.31
CA PHE A 260 6.06 -13.99 30.79
C PHE A 260 5.23 -15.08 31.48
N GLU A 261 4.36 -15.71 30.71
CA GLU A 261 3.61 -16.87 31.15
C GLU A 261 4.37 -18.15 30.80
N PHE A 262 4.74 -18.92 31.82
CA PHE A 262 5.31 -20.25 31.67
C PHE A 262 4.27 -21.21 31.07
N ARG A 263 4.63 -21.88 29.97
CA ARG A 263 3.76 -22.83 29.27
C ARG A 263 4.47 -24.18 29.11
N PRO A 264 4.08 -25.22 29.87
CA PRO A 264 4.71 -26.55 29.80
C PRO A 264 4.75 -27.13 28.37
N GLN A 265 3.69 -26.92 27.59
CA GLN A 265 3.59 -27.42 26.23
C GLN A 265 4.59 -26.74 25.27
N GLN A 266 4.98 -25.49 25.56
CA GLN A 266 6.01 -24.78 24.81
C GLN A 266 7.39 -25.39 25.05
N VAL A 267 7.67 -25.76 26.31
CA VAL A 267 8.93 -26.42 26.71
C VAL A 267 9.01 -27.81 26.10
N ALA A 268 7.94 -28.61 26.20
CA ALA A 268 7.90 -29.94 25.60
C ALA A 268 8.11 -29.90 24.07
N MET A 269 7.53 -28.90 23.39
CA MET A 269 7.77 -28.67 21.96
C MET A 269 9.23 -28.31 21.67
N LEU A 270 9.83 -27.44 22.49
CA LEU A 270 11.23 -27.05 22.34
C LEU A 270 12.17 -28.23 22.50
N GLU A 271 12.01 -29.01 23.57
CA GLU A 271 12.82 -30.19 23.86
C GLU A 271 12.73 -31.20 22.71
N ALA A 272 11.51 -31.49 22.24
CA ALA A 272 11.30 -32.39 21.10
C ALA A 272 11.97 -31.88 19.81
N VAL A 273 11.90 -30.58 19.52
CA VAL A 273 12.56 -29.99 18.34
C VAL A 273 14.09 -30.03 18.47
N ALA A 274 14.63 -29.79 19.66
CA ALA A 274 16.06 -29.86 19.92
C ALA A 274 16.60 -31.29 19.75
N ASP A 275 15.90 -32.29 20.29
CA ASP A 275 16.22 -33.70 20.10
C ASP A 275 16.16 -34.12 18.63
N ALA A 276 15.14 -33.64 17.89
CA ALA A 276 15.05 -33.93 16.46
C ALA A 276 16.22 -33.33 15.66
N PHE A 277 16.72 -32.16 16.03
CA PHE A 277 17.96 -31.62 15.44
C PHE A 277 19.18 -32.49 15.75
N ASN A 278 19.31 -32.96 17.00
CA ASN A 278 20.43 -33.78 17.45
C ASN A 278 20.49 -35.14 16.76
N HIS A 279 19.35 -35.80 16.59
CA HIS A 279 19.26 -37.14 16.02
C HIS A 279 19.02 -37.16 14.50
N GLY A 280 18.61 -36.02 13.92
CA GLY A 280 18.24 -35.94 12.50
C GLY A 280 16.85 -36.53 12.20
N ASP A 281 15.95 -36.49 13.17
CA ASP A 281 14.64 -37.14 13.09
C ASP A 281 13.58 -36.30 12.35
N HIS A 282 12.55 -36.98 11.84
CA HIS A 282 11.33 -36.34 11.39
C HIS A 282 10.32 -36.24 12.53
N LEU A 283 9.99 -35.02 12.91
CA LEU A 283 9.10 -34.72 14.03
C LEU A 283 7.80 -34.08 13.54
N LEU A 284 6.66 -34.59 14.02
CA LEU A 284 5.34 -34.00 13.82
C LEU A 284 4.75 -33.59 15.18
N ILE A 285 4.30 -32.34 15.28
CA ILE A 285 3.75 -31.77 16.51
C ILE A 285 2.37 -31.18 16.23
N GLU A 286 1.38 -31.61 16.98
CA GLU A 286 0.08 -30.93 17.08
C GLU A 286 0.10 -29.96 18.26
N ALA A 287 -0.11 -28.67 18.01
CA ALA A 287 -0.09 -27.65 19.05
C ALA A 287 -1.21 -26.63 18.86
N GLY A 288 -2.04 -26.47 19.90
CA GLY A 288 -3.17 -25.54 19.93
C GLY A 288 -2.79 -24.07 19.75
N THR A 289 -3.77 -23.21 19.51
CA THR A 289 -3.55 -21.75 19.47
C THR A 289 -3.09 -21.23 20.84
N GLY A 290 -2.21 -20.23 20.86
CA GLY A 290 -1.75 -19.61 22.11
C GLY A 290 -0.67 -20.37 22.89
N THR A 291 -0.26 -21.57 22.46
CA THR A 291 0.76 -22.37 23.16
C THR A 291 2.19 -21.84 23.03
N GLY A 292 2.41 -20.71 22.36
CA GLY A 292 3.75 -20.15 22.16
C GLY A 292 4.61 -20.89 21.13
N LYS A 293 3.97 -21.55 20.15
CA LYS A 293 4.60 -22.37 19.09
C LYS A 293 5.86 -21.76 18.47
N SER A 294 5.82 -20.47 18.12
CA SER A 294 6.93 -19.78 17.46
C SER A 294 8.24 -19.92 18.24
N MET A 295 8.24 -19.61 19.54
CA MET A 295 9.47 -19.74 20.35
C MET A 295 9.90 -21.20 20.50
N GLY A 296 8.94 -22.12 20.61
CA GLY A 296 9.20 -23.56 20.77
C GLY A 296 10.08 -24.11 19.65
N TYR A 297 9.82 -23.76 18.38
CA TYR A 297 10.71 -24.18 17.29
C TYR A 297 11.84 -23.19 16.99
N LEU A 298 11.66 -21.87 17.23
CA LEU A 298 12.67 -20.87 16.86
C LEU A 298 13.93 -20.95 17.72
N ILE A 299 13.78 -21.11 19.04
CA ILE A 299 14.92 -21.16 19.96
C ILE A 299 15.91 -22.27 19.54
N PRO A 300 15.50 -23.56 19.48
CA PRO A 300 16.43 -24.63 19.10
C PRO A 300 16.93 -24.48 17.66
N SER A 301 16.11 -23.94 16.75
CA SER A 301 16.53 -23.65 15.36
C SER A 301 17.67 -22.63 15.29
N VAL A 302 17.61 -21.57 16.10
CA VAL A 302 18.61 -20.50 16.13
C VAL A 302 19.92 -21.02 16.76
N PHE A 303 19.85 -21.74 17.87
CA PHE A 303 21.03 -22.38 18.47
C PHE A 303 21.69 -23.35 17.48
N TRP A 304 20.91 -24.21 16.84
CA TRP A 304 21.42 -25.13 15.82
C TRP A 304 22.11 -24.39 14.67
N ALA A 305 21.49 -23.34 14.16
CA ALA A 305 22.03 -22.57 13.05
C ALA A 305 23.37 -21.90 13.40
N VAL A 306 23.47 -21.30 14.59
CA VAL A 306 24.65 -20.55 15.04
C VAL A 306 25.78 -21.48 15.45
N GLU A 307 25.51 -22.48 16.31
CA GLU A 307 26.54 -23.39 16.81
C GLU A 307 27.16 -24.23 15.69
N ASN A 308 26.34 -24.67 14.73
CA ASN A 308 26.77 -25.54 13.64
C ASN A 308 27.11 -24.81 12.34
N GLY A 309 26.90 -23.51 12.26
CA GLY A 309 27.05 -22.74 11.02
C GLY A 309 26.13 -23.25 9.90
N ARG A 310 24.98 -23.85 10.26
CA ARG A 310 24.03 -24.48 9.33
C ARG A 310 22.82 -23.57 9.09
N ARG A 311 22.16 -23.75 7.95
CA ARG A 311 20.94 -23.01 7.62
C ARG A 311 19.72 -23.78 8.10
N VAL A 312 18.84 -23.10 8.82
CA VAL A 312 17.50 -23.61 9.13
C VAL A 312 16.49 -22.86 8.28
N VAL A 313 15.57 -23.60 7.64
CA VAL A 313 14.49 -23.05 6.84
C VAL A 313 13.18 -23.25 7.58
N ILE A 314 12.46 -22.15 7.81
CA ILE A 314 11.15 -22.17 8.47
C ILE A 314 10.12 -21.80 7.40
N SER A 315 9.17 -22.71 7.16
CA SER A 315 8.09 -22.51 6.20
C SER A 315 6.77 -22.31 6.94
N THR A 316 6.07 -21.22 6.65
CA THR A 316 4.76 -20.91 7.20
C THR A 316 3.67 -21.06 6.15
N ASN A 317 2.42 -21.25 6.58
CA ASN A 317 1.27 -21.36 5.67
C ASN A 317 0.93 -20.01 4.99
N THR A 318 1.19 -18.89 5.65
CA THR A 318 0.82 -17.55 5.17
C THR A 318 1.96 -16.55 5.31
N ILE A 319 1.92 -15.50 4.48
CA ILE A 319 2.84 -14.36 4.54
C ILE A 319 2.69 -13.61 5.87
N ASN A 320 1.47 -13.46 6.39
CA ASN A 320 1.24 -12.81 7.68
C ASN A 320 1.97 -13.51 8.83
N LEU A 321 1.99 -14.84 8.84
CA LEU A 321 2.76 -15.60 9.82
C LEU A 321 4.28 -15.38 9.66
N GLN A 322 4.77 -15.30 8.41
CA GLN A 322 6.16 -14.98 8.14
C GLN A 322 6.54 -13.57 8.62
N ASP A 323 5.67 -12.59 8.37
CA ASP A 323 5.88 -11.20 8.79
C ASP A 323 5.80 -11.07 10.33
N GLN A 324 4.96 -11.87 11.00
CA GLN A 324 4.97 -11.97 12.47
C GLN A 324 6.32 -12.49 12.99
N LEU A 325 6.90 -13.51 12.34
CA LEU A 325 8.21 -14.02 12.75
C LEU A 325 9.29 -12.94 12.63
N MET A 326 9.29 -12.19 11.53
CA MET A 326 10.30 -11.18 11.24
C MET A 326 10.12 -9.89 12.04
N GLY A 327 8.89 -9.44 12.23
CA GLY A 327 8.58 -8.17 12.89
C GLY A 327 8.50 -8.26 14.41
N LYS A 328 8.25 -9.46 14.96
CA LYS A 328 8.03 -9.66 16.40
C LYS A 328 8.92 -10.75 16.99
N ASP A 329 8.78 -11.99 16.54
CA ASP A 329 9.34 -13.15 17.24
C ASP A 329 10.89 -13.21 17.16
N LEU A 330 11.48 -12.97 15.99
CA LEU A 330 12.94 -12.94 15.82
C LEU A 330 13.61 -11.72 16.49
N PRO A 331 13.08 -10.48 16.36
CA PRO A 331 13.60 -9.34 17.12
C PRO A 331 13.52 -9.55 18.64
N LEU A 332 12.49 -10.25 19.12
CA LEU A 332 12.36 -10.64 20.51
C LEU A 332 13.52 -11.55 20.93
N LEU A 333 13.77 -12.61 20.17
CA LEU A 333 14.88 -13.54 20.42
C LEU A 333 16.24 -12.86 20.35
N GLN A 334 16.45 -11.95 19.39
CA GLN A 334 17.70 -11.22 19.24
C GLN A 334 18.05 -10.38 20.48
N LYS A 335 17.05 -9.86 21.21
CA LYS A 335 17.27 -9.13 22.46
C LYS A 335 17.68 -10.03 23.63
N LEU A 336 17.33 -11.31 23.57
CA LEU A 336 17.51 -12.27 24.66
C LEU A 336 18.80 -13.09 24.51
N LEU A 337 19.24 -13.31 23.27
CA LEU A 337 20.38 -14.15 22.98
C LEU A 337 21.67 -13.30 22.84
N PRO A 338 22.81 -13.77 23.36
CA PRO A 338 24.06 -13.02 23.37
C PRO A 338 24.81 -13.02 22.02
N PHE A 339 24.19 -13.54 20.96
CA PHE A 339 24.79 -13.70 19.64
C PHE A 339 23.87 -13.17 18.54
N GLU A 340 24.46 -12.87 17.38
CA GLU A 340 23.75 -12.34 16.23
C GLU A 340 22.94 -13.43 15.51
N ILE A 341 21.65 -13.17 15.32
CA ILE A 341 20.72 -14.01 14.58
C ILE A 341 20.59 -13.44 13.16
N ARG A 342 21.28 -14.06 12.21
CA ARG A 342 21.17 -13.70 10.79
C ARG A 342 19.96 -14.38 10.16
N THR A 343 19.00 -13.59 9.71
CA THR A 343 17.76 -14.09 9.09
C THR A 343 17.52 -13.44 7.74
N ALA A 344 16.80 -14.16 6.87
CA ALA A 344 16.41 -13.65 5.56
C ALA A 344 15.00 -14.16 5.21
N VAL A 345 14.24 -13.30 4.54
CA VAL A 345 12.87 -13.59 4.11
C VAL A 345 12.89 -14.07 2.68
N ARG A 346 12.27 -15.22 2.44
CA ARG A 346 12.00 -15.74 1.10
C ARG A 346 10.50 -15.81 0.87
N LYS A 347 9.99 -15.00 -0.07
CA LYS A 347 8.61 -15.00 -0.56
C LYS A 347 8.56 -15.59 -1.98
N GLY A 348 7.34 -15.76 -2.53
CA GLY A 348 7.18 -16.13 -3.93
C GLY A 348 7.63 -15.00 -4.87
N ARG A 349 8.03 -15.33 -6.10
CA ARG A 349 8.57 -14.37 -7.10
C ARG A 349 7.70 -13.13 -7.33
N SER A 350 6.38 -13.25 -7.20
CA SER A 350 5.42 -12.15 -7.37
C SER A 350 5.53 -11.07 -6.30
N ASN A 351 6.24 -11.32 -5.20
CA ASN A 351 6.47 -10.36 -4.12
C ASN A 351 7.77 -9.55 -4.30
N TYR A 352 8.49 -9.76 -5.40
CA TYR A 352 9.76 -9.09 -5.65
C TYR A 352 9.72 -8.35 -6.97
N LEU A 353 10.23 -7.12 -6.96
CA LEU A 353 10.51 -6.37 -8.18
C LEU A 353 11.70 -7.01 -8.91
N CYS A 354 11.52 -7.33 -10.19
CA CYS A 354 12.64 -7.79 -11.01
C CYS A 354 13.57 -6.62 -11.31
N THR A 355 14.69 -6.53 -10.61
CA THR A 355 15.67 -5.44 -10.76
C THR A 355 16.19 -5.29 -12.18
N ARG A 356 16.32 -6.40 -12.92
CA ARG A 356 16.69 -6.40 -14.34
C ARG A 356 15.63 -5.72 -15.22
N LEU A 357 14.36 -6.10 -15.07
CA LEU A 357 13.27 -5.48 -15.84
C LEU A 357 13.11 -4.00 -15.45
N PHE A 358 13.21 -3.69 -14.16
CA PHE A 358 13.19 -2.32 -13.68
C PHE A 358 14.33 -1.47 -14.30
N GLN A 359 15.54 -2.01 -14.41
CA GLN A 359 16.65 -1.34 -15.08
C GLN A 359 16.45 -1.19 -16.59
N GLN A 360 15.72 -2.10 -17.25
CA GLN A 360 15.38 -1.99 -18.67
C GLN A 360 14.27 -0.96 -18.94
N MET A 361 13.36 -0.77 -17.97
CA MET A 361 12.32 0.26 -18.02
C MET A 361 12.89 1.67 -17.80
N ARG A 362 13.97 1.79 -17.03
CA ARG A 362 14.72 3.04 -16.86
C ARG A 362 15.54 3.40 -18.08
#